data_AF-A0A7S4A9V3-F1
#
_entry.id   AF-A0A7S4A9V3-F1
#
_cell.length_a   1.000
_cell.length_b   1.000
_cell.length_c   1.000
_cell.angle_alpha   90.00
_cell.angle_beta   90.00
_cell.angle_gamma   90.00
#
_symmetry.space_group_name_H-M   'P 1'
#
loop_
_entity.id
_entity.type
_entity.pdbx_description
1 polymer ?
#
loop_
_entity_poly.entity_id
_entity_poly.type
_entity_poly.pdbx_seq_one_letter_code
_entity_poly.pdbx_strand_id
1 'polypeptide(L)'
;MMSRSPLILTAIVAAILASNATAFSTVTPPSATATSVESVKSTSPMFEHLKFDKNPQFDVLEKTKQYVESQTIAETMNEDLYAADYVLRGPVIGPINRDDLIKSQKGLDVRTAFPDIKLETFGHSIDPENPYRCFYFQRWRGTNSGDMNNYGTVYPATGNSMETPVSVFSVVWNPDGKIVYEQVGAVVDRLEGNTEGKAAIFGMLHTAGIKLSANPGDKVFALIQRLGHLAGNLGRSWSREEEIPKWWISKSRGADATDIWEQ
;
A
#
# COMPACT_ATOMS: atom_id res chain seq x y z
N MET A 1 23.25 -60.51 -13.59
CA MET A 1 21.92 -59.90 -13.79
C MET A 1 21.74 -58.92 -12.63
N MET A 2 21.89 -57.58 -12.75
CA MET A 2 21.19 -56.60 -13.62
C MET A 2 19.66 -56.78 -13.52
N SER A 3 18.81 -55.79 -13.23
CA SER A 3 18.73 -54.36 -13.66
C SER A 3 17.71 -53.63 -12.74
N ARG A 4 17.68 -52.31 -12.44
CA ARG A 4 18.48 -51.08 -12.71
C ARG A 4 18.05 -49.98 -11.70
N SER A 5 18.78 -48.86 -11.60
CA SER A 5 18.29 -47.56 -11.04
C SER A 5 17.92 -46.57 -12.15
N PRO A 6 17.22 -45.46 -11.83
CA PRO A 6 17.87 -44.14 -11.77
C PRO A 6 17.46 -43.32 -10.51
N LEU A 7 18.42 -42.77 -9.74
CA LEU A 7 19.05 -41.44 -9.92
C LEU A 7 18.09 -40.25 -9.70
N ILE A 8 18.06 -39.74 -8.46
CA ILE A 8 17.66 -38.38 -8.11
C ILE A 8 18.93 -37.61 -7.71
N LEU A 9 19.11 -36.42 -8.28
CA LEU A 9 20.33 -35.62 -8.19
C LEU A 9 20.31 -34.71 -6.96
N THR A 10 21.29 -34.83 -6.06
CA THR A 10 21.48 -33.96 -4.90
C THR A 10 22.88 -33.33 -4.93
N ALA A 11 22.97 -32.00 -4.97
CA ALA A 11 24.22 -31.22 -4.77
C ALA A 11 23.83 -29.76 -4.43
N ILE A 12 24.14 -29.23 -3.22
CA ILE A 12 25.38 -28.49 -2.85
C ILE A 12 25.38 -27.07 -3.47
N VAL A 13 25.55 -25.94 -2.75
CA VAL A 13 26.70 -25.51 -1.93
C VAL A 13 26.27 -24.74 -0.66
N ALA A 14 27.06 -24.87 0.41
CA ALA A 14 27.13 -23.95 1.55
C ALA A 14 28.61 -23.58 1.83
N ALA A 15 28.85 -22.62 2.75
CA ALA A 15 30.16 -22.18 3.28
C ALA A 15 31.09 -21.38 2.33
N ILE A 16 31.98 -20.46 2.77
CA ILE A 16 32.31 -19.76 4.04
C ILE A 16 33.15 -18.52 3.61
N LEU A 17 33.16 -17.39 4.36
CA LEU A 17 34.40 -16.71 4.82
C LEU A 17 34.13 -15.44 5.65
N ALA A 18 35.06 -15.14 6.55
CA ALA A 18 34.97 -14.08 7.55
C ALA A 18 35.92 -12.90 7.24
N SER A 19 35.64 -11.77 7.90
CA SER A 19 36.56 -10.69 8.30
C SER A 19 37.85 -10.45 7.50
N ASN A 20 37.98 -9.24 6.95
CA ASN A 20 39.27 -8.53 6.94
C ASN A 20 39.04 -7.03 7.22
N ALA A 21 39.85 -6.48 8.11
CA ALA A 21 39.92 -5.05 8.39
C ALA A 21 41.01 -4.38 7.53
N THR A 22 41.04 -3.04 7.56
CA THR A 22 42.08 -2.15 7.02
C THR A 22 42.38 -2.22 5.52
N ALA A 23 41.80 -1.27 4.78
CA ALA A 23 42.54 -0.37 3.88
C ALA A 23 41.69 0.87 3.52
N PHE A 24 41.75 1.94 4.33
CA PHE A 24 41.30 3.26 3.87
C PHE A 24 42.34 3.80 2.87
N SER A 25 42.10 3.62 1.57
CA SER A 25 42.88 4.29 0.55
C SER A 25 42.29 5.69 0.30
N THR A 26 43.08 6.73 0.58
CA THR A 26 42.69 8.12 0.36
C THR A 26 42.72 8.46 -1.13
N VAL A 27 41.63 8.16 -1.83
CA VAL A 27 41.41 8.66 -3.20
C VAL A 27 40.97 10.12 -3.12
N THR A 28 41.81 11.03 -3.61
CA THR A 28 41.47 12.45 -3.76
C THR A 28 40.22 12.58 -4.64
N PRO A 29 39.14 13.26 -4.20
CA PRO A 29 37.96 13.43 -5.04
C PRO A 29 38.32 14.27 -6.27
N PRO A 30 37.89 13.88 -7.48
CA PRO A 30 38.01 14.74 -8.65
C PRO A 30 37.21 16.03 -8.44
N SER A 31 37.75 17.15 -8.91
CA SER A 31 37.12 18.47 -8.77
C SER A 31 35.70 18.46 -9.35
N ALA A 32 34.71 18.79 -8.52
CA ALA A 32 33.32 18.76 -8.91
C ALA A 32 33.01 19.95 -9.83
N THR A 33 33.15 19.76 -11.14
CA THR A 33 32.47 20.61 -12.11
C THR A 33 30.98 20.49 -11.84
N ALA A 34 30.34 21.59 -11.43
CA ALA A 34 28.92 21.62 -11.14
C ALA A 34 28.11 21.50 -12.43
N THR A 35 27.95 20.27 -12.92
CA THR A 35 26.88 19.94 -13.86
C THR A 35 25.58 20.18 -13.12
N SER A 36 24.96 21.33 -13.34
CA SER A 36 23.59 21.58 -12.94
C SER A 36 22.71 20.59 -13.69
N VAL A 37 22.42 19.46 -13.04
CA VAL A 37 21.33 18.58 -13.45
C VAL A 37 20.07 19.42 -13.25
N GLU A 38 19.62 20.07 -14.33
CA GLU A 38 18.29 20.65 -14.35
C GLU A 38 17.32 19.55 -13.95
N SER A 39 16.50 19.84 -12.93
CA SER A 39 15.41 18.96 -12.55
C SER A 39 14.49 18.86 -13.76
N VAL A 40 14.60 17.75 -14.50
CA VAL A 40 13.66 17.40 -15.56
C VAL A 40 12.32 17.23 -14.86
N LYS A 41 11.50 18.27 -14.92
CA LYS A 41 10.12 18.23 -14.44
C LYS A 41 9.41 17.15 -15.24
N SER A 42 9.05 16.06 -14.57
CA SER A 42 8.22 15.00 -15.10
C SER A 42 7.05 15.61 -15.88
N THR A 43 6.85 15.16 -17.12
CA THR A 43 5.94 15.79 -18.09
C THR A 43 4.46 15.61 -17.77
N SER A 44 4.11 14.83 -16.74
CA SER A 44 2.94 15.02 -15.87
C SER A 44 3.04 14.02 -14.71
N PRO A 45 3.37 14.42 -13.46
CA PRO A 45 3.19 13.53 -12.33
C PRO A 45 1.68 13.23 -12.19
N MET A 46 1.32 11.98 -11.90
CA MET A 46 -0.07 11.45 -11.90
C MET A 46 -1.13 12.37 -11.24
N PHE A 47 -0.71 13.16 -10.24
CA PHE A 47 -1.56 14.08 -9.49
C PHE A 47 -1.91 15.41 -10.18
N GLU A 48 -1.31 15.81 -11.30
CA GLU A 48 -1.70 17.08 -11.96
C GLU A 48 -3.17 17.07 -12.41
N HIS A 49 -3.67 15.91 -12.87
CA HIS A 49 -5.07 15.70 -13.23
C HIS A 49 -6.05 15.85 -12.04
N LEU A 50 -5.54 15.77 -10.81
CA LEU A 50 -6.32 15.87 -9.57
C LEU A 50 -6.22 17.24 -8.89
N LYS A 51 -5.57 18.25 -9.51
CA LYS A 51 -5.48 19.63 -8.99
C LYS A 51 -6.69 20.52 -9.35
N PHE A 52 -7.54 20.06 -10.28
CA PHE A 52 -8.77 20.73 -10.72
C PHE A 52 -8.58 22.24 -10.99
N ASP A 53 -9.49 23.08 -10.50
CA ASP A 53 -9.43 24.55 -10.58
C ASP A 53 -8.71 25.22 -9.39
N LYS A 54 -8.22 24.41 -8.43
CA LYS A 54 -7.61 24.83 -7.15
C LYS A 54 -8.51 25.71 -6.26
N ASN A 55 -9.83 25.71 -6.47
CA ASN A 55 -10.77 26.57 -5.76
C ASN A 55 -11.95 25.77 -5.15
N PRO A 56 -11.71 24.92 -4.13
CA PRO A 56 -12.75 24.12 -3.50
C PRO A 56 -13.87 24.99 -2.92
N GLN A 57 -15.13 24.67 -3.29
CA GLN A 57 -16.33 25.38 -2.82
C GLN A 57 -16.83 24.90 -1.45
N PHE A 58 -15.99 24.18 -0.70
CA PHE A 58 -16.27 23.61 0.62
C PHE A 58 -14.96 23.53 1.43
N ASP A 59 -15.08 23.46 2.75
CA ASP A 59 -13.92 23.26 3.63
C ASP A 59 -13.41 21.81 3.51
N VAL A 60 -12.34 21.62 2.75
CA VAL A 60 -11.69 20.32 2.50
C VAL A 60 -11.10 19.73 3.78
N LEU A 61 -10.62 20.56 4.71
CA LEU A 61 -10.00 20.10 5.95
C LEU A 61 -11.07 19.55 6.90
N GLU A 62 -12.14 20.32 7.10
CA GLU A 62 -13.25 19.94 7.96
C GLU A 62 -14.02 18.74 7.40
N LYS A 63 -14.27 18.72 6.08
CA LYS A 63 -14.89 17.56 5.42
C LYS A 63 -14.02 16.30 5.51
N THR A 64 -12.69 16.44 5.50
CA THR A 64 -11.78 15.30 5.73
C THR A 64 -11.85 14.77 7.16
N LYS A 65 -11.95 15.64 8.19
CA LYS A 65 -12.14 15.18 9.57
C LYS A 65 -13.44 14.40 9.72
N GLN A 66 -14.55 14.94 9.19
CA GLN A 66 -15.86 14.28 9.21
C GLN A 66 -15.83 12.93 8.49
N TYR A 67 -15.14 12.84 7.36
CA TYR A 67 -14.87 11.56 6.71
C TYR A 67 -14.11 10.60 7.64
N VAL A 68 -12.98 11.03 8.19
CA VAL A 68 -12.15 10.24 9.11
C VAL A 68 -12.92 9.74 10.33
N GLU A 69 -13.77 10.58 10.93
CA GLU A 69 -14.62 10.20 12.07
C GLU A 69 -15.71 9.19 11.66
N SER A 70 -16.17 9.24 10.41
CA SER A 70 -17.08 8.24 9.84
C SER A 70 -16.38 6.95 9.38
N GLN A 71 -15.04 6.91 9.34
CA GLN A 71 -14.31 5.72 8.92
C GLN A 71 -14.53 4.58 9.92
N THR A 72 -15.23 3.56 9.44
CA THR A 72 -15.20 2.23 10.04
C THR A 72 -14.47 1.29 9.09
N ILE A 73 -13.98 0.16 9.59
CA ILE A 73 -13.63 -0.96 8.71
C ILE A 73 -14.95 -1.56 8.20
N ALA A 74 -15.53 -0.89 7.20
CA ALA A 74 -16.85 -1.15 6.65
C ALA A 74 -16.79 -2.20 5.54
N GLU A 75 -17.84 -3.00 5.43
CA GLU A 75 -18.07 -3.89 4.28
C GLU A 75 -18.67 -3.16 3.07
N THR A 76 -18.92 -1.85 3.17
CA THR A 76 -19.63 -1.04 2.18
C THR A 76 -19.02 0.36 2.07
N MET A 77 -18.83 0.86 0.86
CA MET A 77 -18.44 2.25 0.61
C MET A 77 -19.70 3.11 0.37
N ASN A 78 -19.73 4.33 0.94
CA ASN A 78 -20.85 5.25 0.77
C ASN A 78 -20.79 5.95 -0.59
N GLU A 79 -21.74 5.67 -1.49
CA GLU A 79 -21.78 6.25 -2.83
C GLU A 79 -21.98 7.78 -2.85
N ASP A 80 -22.54 8.38 -1.80
CA ASP A 80 -22.63 9.84 -1.66
C ASP A 80 -21.26 10.48 -1.37
N LEU A 81 -20.37 9.72 -0.73
CA LEU A 81 -19.04 10.17 -0.32
C LEU A 81 -17.98 9.95 -1.40
N TYR A 82 -18.03 8.84 -2.14
CA TYR A 82 -17.00 8.46 -3.10
C TYR A 82 -17.44 8.71 -4.55
N ALA A 83 -16.54 9.23 -5.39
CA ALA A 83 -16.77 9.42 -6.81
C ALA A 83 -16.95 8.08 -7.54
N ALA A 84 -17.60 8.10 -8.70
CA ALA A 84 -17.81 6.89 -9.50
C ALA A 84 -16.49 6.33 -10.07
N ASP A 85 -15.55 7.23 -10.36
CA ASP A 85 -14.20 6.99 -10.87
C ASP A 85 -13.14 7.04 -9.75
N TYR A 86 -13.53 6.62 -8.54
CA TYR A 86 -12.63 6.54 -7.38
C TYR A 86 -11.51 5.51 -7.56
N VAL A 87 -10.31 5.82 -7.08
CA VAL A 87 -9.17 4.89 -6.99
C VAL A 87 -8.47 4.98 -5.64
N LEU A 88 -8.18 3.82 -5.03
CA LEU A 88 -7.24 3.69 -3.92
C LEU A 88 -5.87 3.18 -4.38
N ARG A 89 -4.79 3.68 -3.75
CA ARG A 89 -3.42 3.19 -3.87
C ARG A 89 -2.72 3.13 -2.50
N GLY A 90 -2.29 1.94 -2.11
CA GLY A 90 -1.29 1.74 -1.04
C GLY A 90 0.09 1.44 -1.63
N PRO A 91 1.12 1.20 -0.80
CA PRO A 91 2.47 0.89 -1.27
C PRO A 91 2.56 -0.35 -2.19
N VAL A 92 1.63 -1.30 -2.01
CA VAL A 92 1.61 -2.60 -2.71
C VAL A 92 0.21 -3.04 -3.16
N ILE A 93 -0.77 -2.12 -3.11
CA ILE A 93 -2.17 -2.35 -3.49
C ILE A 93 -2.63 -1.18 -4.34
N GLY A 94 -3.46 -1.46 -5.33
CA GLY A 94 -4.04 -0.49 -6.24
C GLY A 94 -3.26 -0.37 -7.57
N PRO A 95 -3.76 0.43 -8.53
CA PRO A 95 -5.04 1.15 -8.51
C PRO A 95 -6.22 0.19 -8.30
N ILE A 96 -7.07 0.45 -7.32
CA ILE A 96 -8.24 -0.39 -7.03
C ILE A 96 -9.48 0.50 -6.91
N ASN A 97 -10.54 0.13 -7.62
CA ASN A 97 -11.82 0.81 -7.59
C ASN A 97 -12.65 0.39 -6.35
N ARG A 98 -13.82 1.01 -6.17
CA ARG A 98 -14.71 0.77 -5.02
C ARG A 98 -15.14 -0.70 -4.92
N ASP A 99 -15.62 -1.27 -6.02
CA ASP A 99 -16.17 -2.63 -6.07
C ASP A 99 -15.12 -3.69 -5.70
N ASP A 100 -13.91 -3.58 -6.22
CA ASP A 100 -12.84 -4.52 -5.92
C ASP A 100 -12.26 -4.30 -4.52
N LEU A 101 -12.22 -3.04 -4.02
CA LEU A 101 -11.82 -2.76 -2.64
C LEU A 101 -12.77 -3.43 -1.64
N ILE A 102 -14.09 -3.30 -1.86
CA ILE A 102 -15.13 -3.97 -1.06
C ILE A 102 -14.96 -5.49 -1.09
N LYS A 103 -14.81 -6.08 -2.28
CA LYS A 103 -14.61 -7.55 -2.43
C LYS A 103 -13.34 -8.03 -1.72
N SER A 104 -12.26 -7.27 -1.81
CA SER A 104 -10.99 -7.59 -1.14
C SER A 104 -11.09 -7.49 0.38
N GLN A 105 -11.69 -6.42 0.92
CA GLN A 105 -11.92 -6.30 2.36
C GLN A 105 -12.85 -7.40 2.90
N LYS A 106 -13.94 -7.70 2.19
CA LYS A 106 -14.88 -8.78 2.54
C LYS A 106 -14.21 -10.16 2.52
N GLY A 107 -13.30 -10.40 1.58
CA GLY A 107 -12.54 -11.66 1.50
C GLY A 107 -11.52 -11.86 2.64
N LEU A 108 -11.23 -10.81 3.42
CA LEU A 108 -10.34 -10.88 4.58
C LEU A 108 -11.09 -10.91 5.92
N ASP A 109 -12.36 -10.49 5.97
CA ASP A 109 -13.18 -10.44 7.20
C ASP A 109 -12.45 -9.81 8.42
N VAL A 110 -11.74 -8.72 8.13
CA VAL A 110 -10.85 -8.03 9.08
C VAL A 110 -11.56 -7.51 10.34
N ARG A 111 -12.88 -7.30 10.27
CA ARG A 111 -13.70 -6.85 11.40
C ARG A 111 -14.01 -7.98 12.38
N THR A 112 -14.20 -9.21 11.89
CA THR A 112 -14.29 -10.41 12.74
C THR A 112 -12.93 -10.70 13.37
N ALA A 113 -11.85 -10.57 12.60
CA ALA A 113 -10.50 -10.84 13.08
C ALA A 113 -10.00 -9.85 14.16
N PHE A 114 -10.39 -8.58 14.08
CA PHE A 114 -10.01 -7.48 15.00
C PHE A 114 -11.25 -6.64 15.40
N PRO A 115 -12.12 -7.14 16.28
CA PRO A 115 -13.37 -6.47 16.66
C PRO A 115 -13.16 -5.21 17.52
N ASP A 116 -11.99 -5.04 18.12
CA ASP A 116 -11.60 -3.90 18.98
C ASP A 116 -10.73 -2.85 18.24
N ILE A 117 -10.62 -2.95 16.92
CA ILE A 117 -9.77 -2.09 16.08
C ILE A 117 -10.07 -0.60 16.24
N LYS A 118 -9.02 0.20 16.39
CA LYS A 118 -9.03 1.66 16.50
C LYS A 118 -8.14 2.28 15.44
N LEU A 119 -8.70 3.24 14.70
CA LEU A 119 -8.03 3.99 13.64
C LEU A 119 -7.66 5.38 14.19
N GLU A 120 -6.63 5.47 15.03
CA GLU A 120 -6.26 6.74 15.66
C GLU A 120 -5.70 7.69 14.60
N THR A 121 -6.39 8.79 14.36
CA THR A 121 -6.07 9.74 13.29
C THR A 121 -5.70 11.11 13.84
N PHE A 122 -4.65 11.74 13.31
CA PHE A 122 -4.13 13.01 13.77
C PHE A 122 -3.39 13.78 12.65
N GLY A 123 -3.04 15.04 12.93
CA GLY A 123 -2.15 15.84 12.05
C GLY A 123 -2.69 16.08 10.64
N HIS A 124 -3.98 16.41 10.52
CA HIS A 124 -4.59 16.79 9.24
C HIS A 124 -3.93 18.07 8.65
N SER A 125 -3.61 18.05 7.35
CA SER A 125 -3.08 19.22 6.63
C SER A 125 -3.53 19.23 5.18
N ILE A 126 -3.92 20.39 4.67
CA ILE A 126 -4.15 20.61 3.23
C ILE A 126 -2.81 20.54 2.48
N ASP A 127 -2.83 20.03 1.25
CA ASP A 127 -1.71 20.08 0.29
C ASP A 127 -1.61 21.50 -0.30
N PRO A 128 -0.51 22.24 -0.11
CA PRO A 128 -0.36 23.59 -0.66
C PRO A 128 -0.38 23.65 -2.19
N GLU A 129 -0.06 22.55 -2.89
CA GLU A 129 -0.12 22.50 -4.35
C GLU A 129 -1.48 22.02 -4.89
N ASN A 130 -2.26 21.34 -4.04
CA ASN A 130 -3.57 20.81 -4.37
C ASN A 130 -4.59 21.09 -3.24
N PRO A 131 -5.28 22.24 -3.26
CA PRO A 131 -6.25 22.61 -2.22
C PRO A 131 -7.39 21.61 -2.00
N TYR A 132 -7.65 20.72 -2.96
CA TYR A 132 -8.63 19.64 -2.86
C TYR A 132 -8.13 18.39 -2.10
N ARG A 133 -6.85 18.37 -1.71
CA ARG A 133 -6.23 17.23 -1.03
C ARG A 133 -5.95 17.55 0.43
N CYS A 134 -6.29 16.59 1.30
CA CYS A 134 -5.89 16.62 2.70
C CYS A 134 -5.05 15.37 3.01
N PHE A 135 -3.87 15.59 3.58
CA PHE A 135 -3.07 14.58 4.27
C PHE A 135 -3.52 14.41 5.71
N TYR A 136 -3.31 13.24 6.27
CA TYR A 136 -3.46 12.95 7.70
C TYR A 136 -2.61 11.73 8.08
N PHE A 137 -2.31 11.58 9.36
CA PHE A 137 -1.56 10.45 9.90
C PHE A 137 -2.49 9.50 10.62
N GLN A 138 -2.29 8.19 10.44
CA GLN A 138 -2.97 7.17 11.23
C GLN A 138 -1.99 6.22 11.91
N ARG A 139 -2.37 5.80 13.12
CA ARG A 139 -1.81 4.65 13.85
C ARG A 139 -2.94 3.69 14.20
N TRP A 140 -2.87 2.44 13.76
CA TRP A 140 -3.93 1.46 14.00
C TRP A 140 -3.55 0.58 15.18
N ARG A 141 -4.51 0.35 16.09
CA ARG A 141 -4.35 -0.56 17.24
C ARG A 141 -5.54 -1.50 17.37
N GLY A 142 -5.32 -2.72 17.81
CA GLY A 142 -6.37 -3.72 18.09
C GLY A 142 -5.78 -5.06 18.50
N THR A 143 -6.60 -6.08 18.63
CA THR A 143 -6.22 -7.42 19.08
C THR A 143 -6.77 -8.45 18.12
N ASN A 144 -5.95 -9.39 17.65
CA ASN A 144 -6.42 -10.50 16.82
C ASN A 144 -7.15 -11.55 17.68
N SER A 145 -8.37 -11.21 18.08
CA SER A 145 -9.21 -12.00 18.99
C SER A 145 -10.28 -12.84 18.26
N GLY A 146 -10.45 -12.65 16.96
CA GLY A 146 -11.22 -13.54 16.08
C GLY A 146 -10.36 -14.14 14.98
N ASP A 147 -10.87 -15.18 14.34
CA ASP A 147 -10.19 -15.84 13.23
C ASP A 147 -10.07 -14.89 12.02
N MET A 148 -8.91 -14.92 11.37
CA MET A 148 -8.64 -14.14 10.15
C MET A 148 -8.97 -14.99 8.91
N ASN A 149 -9.85 -14.48 8.05
CA ASN A 149 -10.05 -15.06 6.74
C ASN A 149 -8.97 -14.53 5.78
N ASN A 150 -8.41 -15.39 4.95
CA ASN A 150 -7.58 -15.00 3.82
C ASN A 150 -8.10 -15.73 2.59
N TYR A 151 -9.19 -15.18 2.04
CA TYR A 151 -9.83 -15.65 0.81
C TYR A 151 -10.18 -17.14 0.82
N GLY A 152 -10.78 -17.60 1.91
CA GLY A 152 -11.22 -18.99 2.14
C GLY A 152 -10.27 -19.81 3.00
N THR A 153 -9.03 -19.35 3.24
CA THR A 153 -8.15 -19.96 4.24
C THR A 153 -8.38 -19.28 5.58
N VAL A 154 -8.84 -20.03 6.59
CA VAL A 154 -9.07 -19.50 7.94
C VAL A 154 -7.83 -19.69 8.80
N TYR A 155 -7.35 -18.61 9.40
CA TYR A 155 -6.25 -18.57 10.35
C TYR A 155 -6.81 -18.34 11.76
N PRO A 156 -6.60 -19.25 12.72
CA PRO A 156 -7.13 -19.11 14.07
C PRO A 156 -6.67 -17.82 14.77
N ALA A 157 -7.54 -17.24 15.59
CA ALA A 157 -7.23 -16.09 16.44
C ALA A 157 -5.93 -16.30 17.23
N THR A 158 -4.96 -15.41 17.04
CA THR A 158 -3.65 -15.49 17.69
C THR A 158 -3.61 -14.88 19.09
N GLY A 159 -4.57 -14.02 19.43
CA GLY A 159 -4.57 -13.23 20.66
C GLY A 159 -3.53 -12.10 20.70
N ASN A 160 -2.75 -11.92 19.64
CA ASN A 160 -1.71 -10.90 19.56
C ASN A 160 -2.31 -9.49 19.48
N SER A 161 -1.72 -8.54 20.22
CA SER A 161 -1.99 -7.11 20.04
C SER A 161 -1.25 -6.54 18.84
N MET A 162 -1.91 -5.69 18.08
CA MET A 162 -1.36 -4.92 16.98
C MET A 162 -1.15 -3.46 17.41
N GLU A 163 0.02 -2.92 17.08
CA GLU A 163 0.26 -1.49 16.94
C GLU A 163 1.04 -1.26 15.66
N THR A 164 0.42 -0.62 14.66
CA THR A 164 1.15 -0.27 13.43
C THR A 164 2.12 0.89 13.69
N PRO A 165 3.17 1.06 12.87
CA PRO A 165 3.84 2.35 12.79
C PRO A 165 2.85 3.45 12.36
N VAL A 166 3.23 4.73 12.57
CA VAL A 166 2.53 5.85 11.94
C VAL A 166 2.65 5.74 10.42
N SER A 167 1.53 5.97 9.74
CA SER A 167 1.50 6.05 8.29
C SER A 167 0.69 7.25 7.81
N VAL A 168 1.16 7.85 6.72
CA VAL A 168 0.45 8.90 5.99
C VAL A 168 -0.67 8.27 5.18
N PHE A 169 -1.80 8.94 5.23
CA PHE A 169 -2.95 8.78 4.36
C PHE A 169 -3.24 10.13 3.69
N SER A 170 -3.92 10.11 2.55
CA SER A 170 -4.49 11.33 1.98
C SER A 170 -5.70 11.05 1.14
N VAL A 171 -6.71 11.91 1.23
CA VAL A 171 -7.86 11.97 0.32
C VAL A 171 -7.69 13.12 -0.67
N VAL A 172 -8.14 12.92 -1.91
CA VAL A 172 -8.42 14.01 -2.86
C VAL A 172 -9.92 14.05 -3.10
N TRP A 173 -10.51 15.21 -2.87
CA TRP A 173 -11.91 15.50 -3.18
C TRP A 173 -12.03 16.07 -4.60
N ASN A 174 -13.08 15.76 -5.33
CA ASN A 174 -13.40 16.42 -6.59
C ASN A 174 -14.19 17.73 -6.33
N PRO A 175 -14.45 18.56 -7.35
CA PRO A 175 -15.26 19.78 -7.22
C PRO A 175 -16.69 19.57 -6.68
N ASP A 176 -17.30 18.40 -6.95
CA ASP A 176 -18.61 18.01 -6.40
C ASP A 176 -18.54 17.63 -4.90
N GLY A 177 -17.34 17.60 -4.33
CA GLY A 177 -17.10 17.21 -2.95
C GLY A 177 -17.21 15.70 -2.71
N LYS A 178 -16.89 14.86 -3.68
CA LYS A 178 -16.72 13.41 -3.52
C LYS A 178 -15.26 13.00 -3.54
N ILE A 179 -14.87 12.00 -2.76
CA ILE A 179 -13.51 11.45 -2.74
C ILE A 179 -13.26 10.70 -4.05
N VAL A 180 -12.28 11.15 -4.83
CA VAL A 180 -11.88 10.54 -6.12
C VAL A 180 -10.57 9.74 -6.00
N TYR A 181 -9.73 10.07 -5.03
CA TYR A 181 -8.50 9.31 -4.79
C TYR A 181 -8.18 9.17 -3.31
N GLU A 182 -7.70 7.99 -2.93
CA GLU A 182 -7.09 7.73 -1.62
C GLU A 182 -5.70 7.12 -1.72
N GLN A 183 -4.76 7.71 -0.98
CA GLN A 183 -3.50 7.08 -0.63
C GLN A 183 -3.62 6.55 0.80
N VAL A 184 -3.22 5.28 1.02
CA VAL A 184 -3.29 4.62 2.34
C VAL A 184 -1.95 4.03 2.77
N GLY A 185 -1.70 3.97 4.07
CA GLY A 185 -0.65 3.11 4.67
C GLY A 185 0.80 3.39 4.26
N ALA A 186 1.16 4.61 3.85
CA ALA A 186 2.55 4.97 3.58
C ALA A 186 3.28 5.24 4.90
N VAL A 187 4.07 4.27 5.37
CA VAL A 187 4.74 4.31 6.67
C VAL A 187 5.76 5.46 6.77
N VAL A 188 5.70 6.22 7.86
CA VAL A 188 6.62 7.35 8.17
C VAL A 188 7.94 6.81 8.71
N ASP A 189 7.91 6.05 9.80
CA ASP A 189 9.05 5.30 10.32
C ASP A 189 8.66 3.81 10.46
N ARG A 190 9.48 2.94 9.90
CA ARG A 190 9.25 1.48 9.86
C ARG A 190 9.72 0.76 11.13
N LEU A 191 10.39 1.48 12.04
CA LEU A 191 10.85 0.99 13.33
C LEU A 191 9.82 1.20 14.45
N GLU A 192 8.74 1.96 14.19
CA GLU A 192 7.62 2.12 15.12
C GLU A 192 6.67 0.90 15.11
N GLY A 193 5.97 0.72 16.24
CA GLY A 193 4.96 -0.31 16.41
C GLY A 193 5.53 -1.71 16.62
N ASN A 194 4.70 -2.73 16.43
CA ASN A 194 5.06 -4.15 16.61
C ASN A 194 4.82 -5.02 15.36
N THR A 195 4.42 -4.41 14.24
CA THR A 195 4.04 -5.09 12.99
C THR A 195 5.18 -5.20 11.97
N GLU A 196 6.45 -5.15 12.40
CA GLU A 196 7.64 -5.19 11.52
C GLU A 196 7.58 -4.17 10.35
N GLY A 197 7.08 -2.96 10.64
CA GLY A 197 6.93 -1.87 9.67
C GLY A 197 5.76 -2.05 8.68
N LYS A 198 4.73 -2.84 9.02
CA LYS A 198 3.50 -3.01 8.21
C LYS A 198 2.34 -2.17 8.76
N ALA A 199 1.76 -1.32 7.93
CA ALA A 199 0.60 -0.49 8.26
C ALA A 199 -0.70 -1.00 7.60
N ALA A 200 -1.82 -0.43 8.02
CA ALA A 200 -3.18 -0.76 7.56
C ALA A 200 -3.43 -2.29 7.60
N ILE A 201 -4.14 -2.82 6.59
CA ILE A 201 -4.47 -4.25 6.46
C ILE A 201 -3.24 -5.17 6.55
N PHE A 202 -2.06 -4.74 6.07
CA PHE A 202 -0.85 -5.57 6.17
C PHE A 202 -0.31 -5.70 7.59
N GLY A 203 -0.57 -4.73 8.47
CA GLY A 203 -0.33 -4.87 9.90
C GLY A 203 -1.22 -5.95 10.51
N MET A 204 -2.51 -5.94 10.15
CA MET A 204 -3.51 -6.91 10.65
C MET A 204 -3.18 -8.34 10.20
N LEU A 205 -2.82 -8.52 8.93
CA LEU A 205 -2.36 -9.81 8.39
C LEU A 205 -1.10 -10.31 9.12
N HIS A 206 -0.13 -9.42 9.36
CA HIS A 206 1.11 -9.75 10.07
C HIS A 206 0.84 -10.21 11.51
N THR A 207 0.04 -9.47 12.27
CA THR A 207 -0.35 -9.81 13.65
C THR A 207 -1.13 -11.13 13.72
N ALA A 208 -1.97 -11.44 12.72
CA ALA A 208 -2.66 -12.72 12.56
C ALA A 208 -1.75 -13.88 12.05
N GLY A 209 -0.43 -13.68 11.99
CA GLY A 209 0.55 -14.69 11.58
C GLY A 209 0.75 -14.84 10.07
N ILE A 210 0.02 -14.10 9.23
CA ILE A 210 0.11 -14.12 7.78
C ILE A 210 1.26 -13.21 7.33
N LYS A 211 2.51 -13.67 7.53
CA LYS A 211 3.72 -12.90 7.24
C LYS A 211 3.99 -12.81 5.73
N LEU A 212 3.66 -11.65 5.13
CA LEU A 212 3.89 -11.33 3.72
C LEU A 212 5.09 -10.39 3.53
N SER A 213 5.97 -10.69 2.56
CA SER A 213 6.99 -9.75 2.05
C SER A 213 6.36 -8.68 1.16
N ALA A 214 5.47 -7.89 1.75
CA ALA A 214 4.74 -6.82 1.09
C ALA A 214 5.59 -5.54 1.07
N ASN A 215 6.41 -5.36 0.03
CA ASN A 215 7.19 -4.13 -0.21
C ASN A 215 7.06 -3.71 -1.70
N PRO A 216 7.09 -2.40 -2.02
CA PRO A 216 7.13 -1.94 -3.41
C PRO A 216 8.36 -2.49 -4.14
N GLY A 217 8.18 -2.99 -5.36
CA GLY A 217 9.24 -3.61 -6.16
C GLY A 217 9.59 -5.06 -5.78
N ASP A 218 8.91 -5.68 -4.81
CA ASP A 218 9.11 -7.10 -4.48
C ASP A 218 8.60 -7.99 -5.63
N LYS A 219 9.52 -8.53 -6.42
CA LYS A 219 9.22 -9.34 -7.61
C LYS A 219 8.47 -10.63 -7.30
N VAL A 220 8.67 -11.21 -6.12
CA VAL A 220 7.98 -12.45 -5.72
C VAL A 220 6.55 -12.12 -5.33
N PHE A 221 6.35 -11.07 -4.54
CA PHE A 221 5.00 -10.64 -4.14
C PHE A 221 4.20 -10.11 -5.34
N ALA A 222 4.81 -9.33 -6.24
CA ALA A 222 4.19 -8.90 -7.49
C ALA A 222 3.77 -10.09 -8.39
N LEU A 223 4.60 -11.14 -8.49
CA LEU A 223 4.24 -12.36 -9.22
C LEU A 223 3.05 -13.09 -8.58
N ILE A 224 3.03 -13.22 -7.25
CA ILE A 224 1.90 -13.83 -6.51
C ILE A 224 0.61 -13.04 -6.76
N GLN A 225 0.66 -11.71 -6.70
CA GLN A 225 -0.51 -10.87 -6.97
C GLN A 225 -0.99 -10.97 -8.42
N ARG A 226 -0.08 -11.12 -9.41
CA ARG A 226 -0.44 -11.36 -10.82
C ARG A 226 -1.14 -12.71 -11.02
N LEU A 227 -0.66 -13.77 -10.38
CA LEU A 227 -1.32 -15.08 -10.39
C LEU A 227 -2.71 -15.02 -9.73
N GLY A 228 -2.84 -14.33 -8.59
CA GLY A 228 -4.12 -14.10 -7.92
C GLY A 228 -5.11 -13.28 -8.77
N HIS A 229 -4.64 -12.21 -9.43
CA HIS A 229 -5.46 -11.38 -10.33
C HIS A 229 -6.00 -12.19 -11.52
N LEU A 230 -5.19 -13.10 -12.10
CA LEU A 230 -5.62 -14.00 -13.17
C LEU A 230 -6.61 -15.08 -12.69
N ALA A 231 -6.51 -15.54 -11.44
CA ALA A 231 -7.44 -16.52 -10.87
C ALA A 231 -8.85 -15.95 -10.57
N GLY A 232 -8.99 -14.61 -10.53
CA GLY A 232 -10.24 -13.87 -10.71
C GLY A 232 -11.30 -13.92 -9.61
N ASN A 233 -11.32 -14.96 -8.77
CA ASN A 233 -12.40 -15.24 -7.80
C ASN A 233 -12.05 -14.89 -6.34
N LEU A 234 -10.78 -14.65 -6.04
CA LEU A 234 -10.30 -14.19 -4.73
C LEU A 234 -9.87 -12.73 -4.86
N GLY A 235 -10.10 -11.91 -3.83
CA GLY A 235 -10.06 -10.44 -3.92
C GLY A 235 -8.76 -9.88 -4.54
N ARG A 236 -8.90 -8.82 -5.33
CA ARG A 236 -7.82 -8.31 -6.17
C ARG A 236 -6.90 -7.36 -5.43
N SER A 237 -5.63 -7.38 -5.82
CA SER A 237 -4.64 -6.38 -5.41
C SER A 237 -4.68 -5.09 -6.26
N TRP A 238 -5.35 -5.09 -7.41
CA TRP A 238 -5.67 -3.94 -8.27
C TRP A 238 -6.83 -4.31 -9.22
N SER A 239 -7.57 -3.34 -9.73
CA SER A 239 -8.72 -3.55 -10.61
C SER A 239 -8.34 -3.90 -12.05
N ARG A 240 -9.27 -4.44 -12.86
CA ARG A 240 -8.96 -4.72 -14.27
C ARG A 240 -8.69 -3.44 -15.06
N GLU A 241 -7.91 -3.53 -16.13
CA GLU A 241 -7.48 -2.36 -16.91
C GLU A 241 -8.66 -1.58 -17.49
N GLU A 242 -9.73 -2.27 -17.91
CA GLU A 242 -10.98 -1.66 -18.38
C GLU A 242 -11.84 -1.04 -17.26
N GLU A 243 -11.55 -1.35 -16.00
CA GLU A 243 -12.22 -0.84 -14.79
C GLU A 243 -11.40 0.26 -14.08
N ILE A 244 -10.19 0.55 -14.55
CA ILE A 244 -9.34 1.64 -14.05
C ILE A 244 -9.73 2.95 -14.77
N PRO A 245 -10.02 4.04 -14.03
CA PRO A 245 -10.34 5.34 -14.62
C PRO A 245 -9.26 5.91 -15.52
N LYS A 246 -9.67 6.56 -16.63
CA LYS A 246 -8.75 7.14 -17.63
C LYS A 246 -7.82 8.23 -17.10
N TRP A 247 -8.13 8.85 -15.96
CA TRP A 247 -7.23 9.82 -15.31
C TRP A 247 -6.04 9.14 -14.62
N TRP A 248 -6.12 7.83 -14.33
CA TRP A 248 -5.02 7.06 -13.77
C TRP A 248 -3.99 6.69 -14.85
N ILE A 249 -2.93 7.49 -14.95
CA ILE A 249 -1.88 7.31 -15.98
C ILE A 249 -0.70 6.41 -15.55
N SER A 250 -0.60 6.04 -14.27
CA SER A 250 0.47 5.18 -13.74
C SER A 250 0.35 3.75 -14.27
N LYS A 251 1.47 3.14 -14.68
CA LYS A 251 1.53 1.75 -15.17
C LYS A 251 1.74 0.75 -14.02
N SER A 252 2.21 1.21 -12.85
CA SER A 252 2.42 0.39 -11.66
C SER A 252 1.13 -0.33 -11.20
N ARG A 253 1.21 -1.63 -10.89
CA ARG A 253 0.11 -2.48 -10.38
C ARG A 253 0.54 -3.22 -9.12
N GLY A 254 -0.27 -3.17 -8.06
CA GLY A 254 0.04 -3.87 -6.80
C GLY A 254 1.44 -3.53 -6.27
N ALA A 255 2.25 -4.54 -6.02
CA ALA A 255 3.63 -4.44 -5.53
C ALA A 255 4.69 -4.19 -6.61
N ASP A 256 4.32 -3.84 -7.84
CA ASP A 256 5.27 -3.29 -8.81
C ASP A 256 6.06 -2.12 -8.21
N ALA A 257 7.24 -1.84 -8.76
CA ALA A 257 7.94 -0.59 -8.44
C ALA A 257 7.03 0.61 -8.78
N THR A 258 7.06 1.66 -7.94
CA THR A 258 6.47 2.96 -8.29
C THR A 258 7.16 3.45 -9.57
N ASP A 259 6.39 4.06 -10.48
CA ASP A 259 6.79 4.24 -11.88
C ASP A 259 8.22 4.80 -12.03
N ILE A 260 9.06 4.04 -12.74
CA ILE A 260 10.21 4.63 -13.41
C ILE A 260 9.61 5.38 -14.60
N TRP A 261 9.38 6.68 -14.43
CA TRP A 261 8.92 7.53 -15.52
C TRP A 261 9.86 7.34 -16.72
N GLU A 262 9.31 6.91 -17.85
CA GLU A 262 10.06 6.72 -19.09
C GLU A 262 10.73 8.06 -19.45
N GLN A 263 12.05 8.03 -19.68
CA GLN A 263 12.89 9.21 -19.95
C GLN A 263 12.70 9.73 -21.37
#